data_AF-A0A6P0YE59-F1
#
_entry.id   AF-A0A6P0YE59-F1
#
_cell.length_a   1.000
_cell.length_b   1.000
_cell.length_c   1.000
_cell.angle_alpha   90.00
_cell.angle_beta   90.00
_cell.angle_gamma   90.00
#
_symmetry.space_group_name_H-M   'P 1'
#
loop_
_entity.id
_entity.type
_entity.pdbx_description
1 polymer ?
#
loop_
_entity_poly.entity_id
_entity_poly.type
_entity_poly.pdbx_seq_one_letter_code
_entity_poly.pdbx_strand_id
1 'polypeptide(L)'
;NYVDFFYASKLENLVLEKNKVEDDFEVGDALLLDKFVWHRSVPFLEGKLQSRMAYTMRFVDSQARYSKTFLDGLYSLIKAKGDDTLTSFGYKLTDLKDGDLISKSKFVEC
;
A
#
# COMPACT_ATOMS: atom_id res chain seq x y z
N ASN A 1 15.81 -13.45 7.49
CA ASN A 1 16.11 -12.37 6.53
C ASN A 1 14.86 -11.56 6.28
N TYR A 2 14.71 -10.42 6.95
CA TYR A 2 13.59 -9.51 6.74
C TYR A 2 13.82 -8.71 5.45
N VAL A 3 12.75 -8.43 4.70
CA VAL A 3 12.81 -7.50 3.57
C VAL A 3 12.99 -6.10 4.15
N ASP A 4 14.13 -5.47 3.91
CA ASP A 4 14.38 -4.09 4.34
C ASP A 4 13.31 -3.17 3.73
N PHE A 5 12.69 -2.32 4.55
CA PHE A 5 11.80 -1.29 4.03
C PHE A 5 12.70 -0.22 3.39
N PHE A 6 12.90 -0.32 2.06
CA PHE A 6 13.92 0.43 1.33
C PHE A 6 13.79 1.97 1.41
N TYR A 7 12.64 2.47 1.86
CA TYR A 7 12.37 3.89 2.07
C TYR A 7 12.57 4.35 3.52
N ALA A 8 12.76 3.41 4.45
CA ALA A 8 12.97 3.69 5.86
C ALA A 8 14.47 3.85 6.16
N SER A 9 14.82 4.93 6.82
CA SER A 9 16.12 5.13 7.45
C SER A 9 16.41 4.02 8.48
N LYS A 10 17.69 3.86 8.84
CA LYS A 10 18.10 2.94 9.91
C LYS A 10 17.34 3.17 11.22
N LEU A 11 17.00 4.43 11.53
CA LEU A 11 16.23 4.79 12.71
C LEU A 11 14.78 4.29 12.61
N GLU A 12 14.13 4.48 11.46
CA GLU A 12 12.75 4.03 11.23
C GLU A 12 12.65 2.50 11.28
N ASN A 13 13.63 1.79 10.70
CA ASN A 13 13.73 0.34 10.84
C ASN A 13 13.93 -0.08 12.30
N LEU A 14 14.80 0.59 13.06
CA LEU A 14 14.99 0.30 14.48
C LEU A 14 13.71 0.51 15.29
N VAL A 15 12.98 1.59 15.02
CA VAL A 15 11.68 1.87 15.66
C VAL A 15 10.66 0.80 15.30
N LEU A 16 10.58 0.40 14.03
CA LEU A 16 9.67 -0.68 13.61
C LEU A 16 10.03 -2.00 14.31
N GLU A 17 11.30 -2.40 14.32
CA GLU A 17 11.72 -3.66 14.96
C GLU A 17 11.41 -3.72 16.45
N LYS A 18 11.58 -2.60 17.16
CA LYS A 18 11.35 -2.53 18.60
C LYS A 18 9.87 -2.56 18.97
N ASN A 19 9.00 -2.05 18.10
CA ASN A 19 7.59 -1.81 18.43
C ASN A 19 6.62 -2.65 17.58
N LYS A 20 7.11 -3.46 16.64
CA LYS A 20 6.25 -4.29 15.80
C LYS A 20 5.44 -5.26 16.66
N VAL A 21 4.21 -5.49 16.21
CA VAL A 21 3.36 -6.58 16.65
C VAL A 21 3.16 -7.48 15.44
N GLU A 22 3.23 -8.79 15.63
CA GLU A 22 2.96 -9.77 14.59
C GLU A 22 1.58 -10.38 14.86
N ASP A 23 0.72 -10.31 13.86
CA ASP A 23 -0.63 -10.86 13.91
C ASP A 23 -0.66 -12.19 13.15
N ASP A 24 -1.31 -13.19 13.76
CA ASP A 24 -1.61 -14.49 13.16
C ASP A 24 -3.11 -14.51 12.81
N PHE A 25 -3.43 -14.57 11.51
CA PHE A 25 -4.79 -14.40 11.01
C PHE A 25 -5.41 -15.72 10.60
N GLU A 26 -6.61 -15.99 11.08
CA GLU A 26 -7.47 -17.08 10.63
C GLU A 26 -8.37 -16.65 9.47
N VAL A 27 -8.98 -17.64 8.80
CA VAL A 27 -9.94 -17.36 7.73
C VAL A 27 -11.16 -16.62 8.30
N GLY A 28 -11.37 -15.39 7.84
CA GLY A 28 -12.45 -14.51 8.29
C GLY A 28 -11.96 -13.32 9.11
N ASP A 29 -10.72 -13.35 9.59
CA ASP A 29 -10.14 -12.20 10.27
C ASP A 29 -9.87 -11.06 9.29
N ALA A 30 -9.92 -9.84 9.81
CA ALA A 30 -9.68 -8.62 9.06
C ALA A 30 -8.72 -7.71 9.81
N LEU A 31 -7.72 -7.20 9.08
CA LEU A 31 -6.86 -6.13 9.54
C LEU A 31 -7.35 -4.80 8.95
N LEU A 32 -7.83 -3.91 9.81
CA LEU A 32 -8.09 -2.52 9.43
C LEU A 32 -6.90 -1.66 9.84
N LEU A 33 -6.23 -1.07 8.86
CA LEU A 33 -5.09 -0.18 9.08
C LEU A 33 -5.23 1.10 8.28
N ASP A 34 -4.84 2.21 8.88
CA ASP A 34 -4.66 3.46 8.15
C ASP A 34 -3.45 3.33 7.22
N LYS A 35 -3.54 3.92 6.01
CA LYS A 35 -2.48 3.86 4.99
C LYS A 35 -1.11 4.31 5.52
N PHE A 36 -1.07 5.18 6.51
CA PHE A 36 0.15 5.72 7.10
C PHE A 36 0.73 4.84 8.23
N VAL A 37 0.07 3.75 8.61
CA VAL A 37 0.62 2.78 9.56
C VAL A 37 1.80 2.06 8.91
N TRP A 38 2.97 2.13 9.55
CA TRP A 38 4.12 1.34 9.15
C TRP A 38 3.87 -0.13 9.43
N HIS A 39 3.93 -0.94 8.38
CA HIS A 39 3.72 -2.37 8.44
C HIS A 39 4.66 -3.09 7.49
N ARG A 40 4.92 -4.36 7.78
CA ARG A 40 5.73 -5.23 6.95
C ARG A 40 5.24 -6.66 7.02
N SER A 41 5.43 -7.40 5.94
CA SER A 41 5.14 -8.83 5.91
C SER A 41 6.34 -9.61 6.42
N VAL A 42 6.09 -10.64 7.23
CA VAL A 42 7.10 -11.65 7.52
C VAL A 42 7.38 -12.49 6.27
N PRO A 43 8.64 -12.94 6.05
CA PRO A 43 8.94 -13.91 5.01
C PRO A 43 8.13 -15.19 5.22
N PHE A 44 7.83 -15.91 4.13
CA PHE A 44 7.26 -17.24 4.26
C PHE A 44 8.24 -18.18 4.97
N LEU A 45 7.69 -19.03 5.83
CA LEU A 45 8.42 -20.13 6.44
C LEU A 45 8.77 -21.19 5.39
N GLU A 46 9.77 -22.01 5.67
CA GLU A 46 10.18 -23.10 4.79
C GLU A 46 9.07 -24.16 4.66
N GLY A 47 8.94 -24.74 3.46
CA GLY A 47 7.98 -25.81 3.18
C GLY A 47 6.97 -25.47 2.08
N LYS A 48 6.04 -26.39 1.83
CA LYS A 48 4.97 -26.18 0.83
C LYS A 48 3.97 -25.16 1.38
N LEU A 49 3.86 -24.03 0.70
CA LEU A 49 2.88 -23.01 1.04
C LEU A 49 1.46 -23.57 0.90
N GLN A 50 0.77 -23.79 2.01
CA GLN A 50 -0.69 -23.88 2.01
C GLN A 50 -1.18 -22.46 1.72
N SER A 51 -1.91 -22.27 0.63
CA SER A 51 -2.23 -20.96 0.05
C SER A 51 -2.53 -19.85 1.06
N ARG A 52 -1.93 -18.66 0.89
CA ARG A 52 -2.32 -17.44 1.61
C ARG A 52 -3.07 -16.53 0.67
N MET A 53 -4.40 -16.55 0.73
CA MET A 53 -5.24 -15.60 0.01
C MET A 53 -5.69 -14.49 0.96
N ALA A 54 -5.50 -13.24 0.54
CA ALA A 54 -6.02 -12.08 1.23
C ALA A 54 -6.85 -11.24 0.25
N TYR A 55 -7.97 -10.71 0.73
CA TYR A 55 -8.75 -9.72 0.00
C TYR A 55 -8.48 -8.34 0.60
N THR A 56 -8.07 -7.39 -0.24
CA THR A 56 -7.74 -6.03 0.20
C THR A 56 -8.79 -5.06 -0.30
N MET A 57 -9.41 -4.33 0.63
CA MET A 57 -10.27 -3.19 0.33
C MET A 57 -9.62 -1.91 0.84
N ARG A 58 -9.86 -0.80 0.15
CA ARG A 58 -9.44 0.54 0.60
C ARG A 58 -10.66 1.43 0.65
N PHE A 59 -10.92 1.96 1.83
CA PHE A 59 -11.96 2.97 2.05
C PHE A 59 -11.31 4.34 1.92
N VAL A 60 -11.98 5.25 1.22
CA VAL A 60 -11.57 6.65 1.10
C VAL A 60 -12.76 7.52 1.46
N ASP A 61 -12.48 8.69 2.04
CA ASP A 61 -13.54 9.64 2.36
C ASP A 61 -14.25 10.12 1.08
N SER A 62 -15.54 10.44 1.20
CA SER A 62 -16.36 10.94 0.09
C SER A 62 -15.83 12.24 -0.53
N GLN A 63 -15.08 13.02 0.25
CA GLN A 63 -14.44 14.26 -0.17
C GLN A 63 -12.97 14.09 -0.55
N ALA A 64 -12.46 12.85 -0.61
CA ALA A 64 -11.10 12.57 -1.02
C ALA A 64 -10.84 13.04 -2.45
N ARG A 65 -9.69 13.71 -2.63
CA ARG A 65 -9.29 14.33 -3.90
C ARG A 65 -8.14 13.57 -4.54
N TYR A 66 -8.22 13.43 -5.86
CA TYR A 66 -7.15 12.89 -6.67
C TYR A 66 -5.99 13.88 -6.72
N SER A 67 -4.78 13.44 -6.37
CA SER A 67 -3.57 14.23 -6.56
C SER A 67 -2.67 13.53 -7.58
N LYS A 68 -2.67 14.07 -8.79
CA LYS A 68 -1.79 13.66 -9.88
C LYS A 68 -0.34 14.04 -9.55
N THR A 69 -0.11 15.21 -8.95
CA THR A 69 1.24 15.65 -8.57
C THR A 69 1.89 14.68 -7.59
N PHE A 70 1.16 14.26 -6.55
CA PHE A 70 1.67 13.27 -5.60
C PHE A 70 1.90 11.91 -6.26
N LEU A 71 0.96 11.46 -7.10
CA LEU A 71 1.07 10.20 -7.83
C LEU A 71 2.33 10.19 -8.71
N ASP A 72 2.50 11.18 -9.57
CA ASP A 72 3.63 11.27 -10.49
C ASP A 72 4.96 11.36 -9.71
N GLY A 73 5.01 12.15 -8.63
CA GLY A 73 6.19 12.26 -7.77
C GLY A 73 6.59 10.92 -7.14
N LEU A 74 5.63 10.18 -6.57
CA LEU A 74 5.90 8.87 -5.98
C LEU A 74 6.39 7.86 -7.03
N TYR A 75 5.77 7.84 -8.21
CA TYR A 75 6.13 6.88 -9.27
C TYR A 75 7.47 7.20 -9.91
N SER A 76 7.81 8.48 -10.07
CA SER A 76 9.15 8.88 -10.49
C SER A 76 10.22 8.40 -9.52
N LEU A 77 9.97 8.47 -8.20
CA LEU A 77 10.88 7.96 -7.19
C LEU A 77 11.04 6.42 -7.27
N ILE A 78 9.93 5.69 -7.40
CA ILE A 78 9.94 4.23 -7.53
C ILE A 78 10.71 3.81 -8.80
N LYS A 79 10.39 4.41 -9.95
CA LYS A 79 11.06 4.10 -11.24
C LYS A 79 12.55 4.42 -11.22
N ALA A 80 12.95 5.54 -10.61
CA ALA A 80 14.36 5.91 -10.51
C ALA A 80 15.20 4.89 -9.70
N LYS A 81 14.55 4.01 -8.93
CA LYS A 81 15.20 2.95 -8.15
C LYS A 81 15.18 1.58 -8.83
N GLY A 82 14.58 1.48 -10.01
CA GLY A 82 14.50 0.23 -10.78
C GLY A 82 13.40 -0.73 -10.31
N ASP A 83 12.53 -0.27 -9.40
CA ASP A 83 11.39 -1.05 -8.93
C ASP A 83 10.19 -0.89 -9.88
N ASP A 84 9.45 -1.98 -10.06
CA ASP A 84 8.16 -1.92 -10.76
C ASP A 84 7.09 -1.32 -9.84
N THR A 85 6.27 -0.46 -10.43
CA THR A 85 5.23 0.22 -9.67
C THR A 85 4.13 -0.78 -9.32
N LEU A 86 4.00 -1.09 -8.02
CA LEU A 86 3.17 -2.18 -7.46
C LEU A 86 1.69 -2.13 -7.85
N THR A 87 1.17 -0.98 -8.30
CA THR A 87 -0.21 -0.87 -8.81
C THR A 87 -0.25 0.14 -9.95
N SER A 88 -1.14 -0.02 -10.93
CA SER A 88 -1.44 1.02 -11.93
C SER A 88 -2.73 1.79 -11.62
N PHE A 89 -3.37 1.54 -10.47
CA PHE A 89 -4.73 2.03 -10.19
C PHE A 89 -4.84 3.55 -10.27
N GLY A 90 -3.89 4.29 -9.69
CA GLY A 90 -3.87 5.75 -9.79
C GLY A 90 -3.87 6.26 -11.23
N TYR A 91 -3.15 5.58 -12.13
CA TYR A 91 -3.13 5.91 -13.57
C TYR A 91 -4.34 5.40 -14.35
N LYS A 92 -5.18 4.54 -13.77
CA LYS A 92 -6.45 4.14 -14.39
C LYS A 92 -7.48 5.27 -14.32
N LEU A 93 -7.38 6.17 -13.34
CA LEU A 93 -8.24 7.35 -13.16
C LEU A 93 -7.91 8.47 -14.17
N THR A 94 -7.91 8.11 -15.46
CA THR A 94 -7.49 8.96 -16.59
C THR A 94 -8.42 10.13 -16.88
N ASP A 95 -9.62 10.12 -16.30
CA ASP A 95 -10.67 11.12 -16.48
C ASP A 95 -10.66 12.23 -15.42
N LEU A 96 -9.86 12.07 -14.36
CA LEU A 96 -9.74 13.06 -13.29
C LEU A 96 -8.59 14.04 -13.54
N LYS A 97 -8.80 15.31 -13.17
CA LYS A 97 -7.75 16.32 -13.03
C LYS A 97 -7.27 16.39 -11.58
N ASP A 98 -6.09 16.98 -11.38
CA ASP A 98 -5.56 17.21 -10.03
C ASP A 98 -6.55 18.07 -9.22
N GLY A 99 -6.86 17.61 -8.00
CA GLY A 99 -7.83 18.22 -7.10
C GLY A 99 -9.29 17.77 -7.29
N ASP A 100 -9.61 17.01 -8.34
CA ASP A 100 -10.96 16.48 -8.53
C ASP A 100 -11.31 15.44 -7.44
N LEU A 101 -12.60 15.35 -7.11
CA LEU A 101 -13.09 14.30 -6.22
C LEU A 101 -12.92 12.92 -6.87
N ILE A 102 -12.39 11.95 -6.13
CA ILE A 102 -12.17 10.58 -6.64
C ILE A 102 -13.50 9.95 -7.09
N SER A 103 -14.58 10.21 -6.36
CA SER A 103 -15.94 9.73 -6.65
C SER A 103 -16.51 10.20 -7.99
N LYS A 104 -15.89 11.18 -8.65
CA LYS A 104 -16.32 11.64 -9.98
C LYS A 104 -15.75 10.79 -11.12
N SER A 105 -14.84 9.87 -10.84
CA SER A 105 -14.24 9.05 -11.89
C SER A 105 -15.23 7.98 -12.38
N LYS A 106 -15.32 7.80 -13.69
CA LYS A 106 -16.08 6.71 -14.32
C LYS A 106 -15.53 5.32 -14.01
N PHE A 107 -14.33 5.23 -13.43
CA PHE A 107 -13.69 3.99 -13.02
C PHE A 107 -13.92 3.65 -11.54
N VAL A 108 -14.65 4.50 -10.82
CA VAL A 108 -15.05 4.28 -9.43
C VAL A 108 -16.56 4.06 -9.44
N GLU A 109 -16.99 2.82 -9.24
CA GLU A 109 -18.40 2.53 -8.97
C GLU A 109 -18.68 2.94 -7.52
N CYS A 110 -19.59 3.90 -7.34
CA CYS A 110 -20.12 4.30 -6.04
C CYS A 110 -21.41 3.54 -5.73
#